data_AF-A0A8J4A0T9-F1
#
_entry.id   AF-A0A8J4A0T9-F1
#
_cell.length_a   1.000
_cell.length_b   1.000
_cell.length_c   1.000
_cell.angle_alpha   90.00
_cell.angle_beta   90.00
_cell.angle_gamma   90.00
#
_symmetry.space_group_name_H-M   'P 1'
#
loop_
_entity.id
_entity.type
_entity.pdbx_description
1 polymer ?
#
loop_
_entity_poly.entity_id
_entity_poly.type
_entity_poly.pdbx_seq_one_letter_code
_entity_poly.pdbx_strand_id
1 'polypeptide(L)'
;MPMSGAELFWELVEPMYADPAVQRSTMMGLPCVRLDGRFFASLDRRSGALLVKLPAERVGQLIATGDGEPFAPAGRTFREWVALPRPDRRRWRRLLAEARDHAAGGGPTARPAPDDAGGFGGFGAGGLAFLTALERDNTKRCFDTHHDVYRRELLEPAKAFVTDLGERLRRRVSGGLRAEPRVGGSLFRIANHLRFAPDKPPYKPHLDLAFWDGPNGPRVDPALILRIAPAEIHLGCGVMPRSGAALDAYRKALHDNAPDLDRHVTAVLADGAELSEPTRRRVPAGFDPDTPAARFAVRDGFHVVRRLAHPAAITTPAFAGWCADRLAPFAPVHRWLAGAR
;
A
#
# COMPACT_ATOMS: atom_id res chain seq x y z
N MET A 1 33.18 17.25 26.48
CA MET A 1 31.74 17.56 26.51
C MET A 1 30.99 16.27 26.80
N PRO A 2 30.09 16.21 27.79
CA PRO A 2 29.22 15.05 27.94
C PRO A 2 28.36 14.90 26.68
N MET A 3 28.25 13.68 26.18
CA MET A 3 27.46 13.35 25.00
C MET A 3 25.98 13.62 25.26
N SER A 4 25.29 14.26 24.32
CA SER A 4 23.85 14.50 24.42
C SER A 4 23.07 13.17 24.38
N GLY A 5 21.85 13.17 24.93
CA GLY A 5 20.97 11.99 24.85
C GLY A 5 20.69 11.56 23.40
N ALA A 6 20.65 12.52 22.46
CA ALA A 6 20.47 12.22 21.05
C ALA A 6 21.68 11.50 20.43
N GLU A 7 22.89 11.97 20.70
CA GLU A 7 24.12 11.33 20.23
C GLU A 7 24.27 9.93 20.85
N LEU A 8 24.02 9.80 22.15
CA LEU A 8 24.11 8.51 22.84
C LEU A 8 23.07 7.51 22.32
N PHE A 9 21.85 7.96 22.02
CA PHE A 9 20.82 7.11 21.43
C PHE A 9 21.29 6.52 20.10
N TRP A 10 21.77 7.36 19.18
CA TRP A 10 22.20 6.88 17.86
C TRP A 10 23.46 6.02 17.95
N GLU A 11 24.43 6.36 18.80
CA GLU A 11 25.60 5.50 19.03
C GLU A 11 25.21 4.08 19.46
N LEU A 12 24.21 3.95 20.32
CA LEU A 12 23.77 2.65 20.83
C LEU A 12 22.88 1.88 19.85
N VAL A 13 22.13 2.59 19.01
CA VAL A 13 21.18 2.03 18.06
C VAL A 13 21.83 1.65 16.73
N GLU A 14 22.80 2.42 16.24
CA GLU A 14 23.42 2.21 14.92
C GLU A 14 23.93 0.77 14.74
N PRO A 15 24.65 0.15 15.71
CA PRO A 15 25.11 -1.23 15.59
C PRO A 15 23.95 -2.26 15.52
N MET A 16 22.76 -1.92 16.00
CA MET A 16 21.60 -2.82 15.97
C MET A 16 21.04 -3.01 14.57
N TYR A 17 21.31 -2.09 13.62
CA TYR A 17 20.91 -2.24 12.22
C TYR A 17 21.69 -3.32 11.47
N ALA A 18 22.71 -3.93 12.09
CA ALA A 18 23.33 -5.15 11.57
C ALA A 18 22.34 -6.32 11.52
N ASP A 19 21.28 -6.29 12.34
CA ASP A 19 20.13 -7.18 12.23
C ASP A 19 19.10 -6.58 11.25
N PRO A 20 18.83 -7.21 10.08
CA PRO A 20 17.90 -6.67 9.09
C PRO A 20 16.44 -6.58 9.58
N ALA A 21 16.09 -7.29 10.67
CA ALA A 21 14.81 -7.13 11.34
C ALA A 21 14.68 -5.78 12.05
N VAL A 22 15.79 -5.12 12.37
CA VAL A 22 15.81 -3.82 13.05
C VAL A 22 15.69 -2.69 12.02
N GLN A 23 14.62 -1.92 12.12
CA GLN A 23 14.30 -0.85 11.17
C GLN A 23 14.10 0.49 11.87
N ARG A 24 14.64 1.53 11.24
CA ARG A 24 14.38 2.93 11.62
C ARG A 24 12.99 3.35 11.13
N SER A 25 12.25 4.06 11.98
CA SER A 25 10.96 4.66 11.63
C SER A 25 10.75 5.96 12.40
N THR A 26 9.58 6.57 12.21
CA THR A 26 9.02 7.58 13.09
C THR A 26 7.76 7.08 13.81
N MET A 27 7.51 7.59 15.02
CA MET A 27 6.27 7.42 15.78
C MET A 27 5.99 8.69 16.57
N MET A 28 4.78 9.26 16.45
CA MET A 28 4.42 10.54 17.10
C MET A 28 5.39 11.70 16.78
N GLY A 29 5.98 11.71 15.58
CA GLY A 29 7.00 12.70 15.19
C GLY A 29 8.40 12.46 15.79
N LEU A 30 8.55 11.45 16.64
CA LEU A 30 9.82 11.04 17.24
C LEU A 30 10.50 9.95 16.40
N PRO A 31 11.84 9.97 16.30
CA PRO A 31 12.58 8.88 15.67
C PRO A 31 12.54 7.65 16.57
N CYS A 32 12.18 6.50 15.99
CA CYS A 32 12.09 5.24 16.69
C CYS A 32 12.74 4.08 15.93
N VAL A 33 12.94 2.99 16.66
CA VAL A 33 13.42 1.71 16.14
C VAL A 33 12.43 0.60 16.44
N ARG A 34 12.35 -0.32 15.48
CA ARG A 34 11.43 -1.45 15.47
C ARG A 34 12.18 -2.74 15.17
N LEU A 35 11.75 -3.85 15.74
CA LEU A 35 12.18 -5.21 15.40
C LEU A 35 11.02 -5.92 14.71
N ASP A 36 11.16 -6.27 13.43
CA ASP A 36 10.10 -6.85 12.59
C ASP A 36 8.79 -6.05 12.65
N GLY A 37 8.90 -4.72 12.61
CA GLY A 37 7.77 -3.80 12.71
C GLY A 37 7.22 -3.58 14.14
N ARG A 38 7.70 -4.31 15.16
CA ARG A 38 7.35 -4.10 16.57
C ARG A 38 8.21 -2.99 17.18
N PHE A 39 7.58 -1.97 17.73
CA PHE A 39 8.28 -0.87 18.42
C PHE A 39 9.02 -1.39 19.67
N PHE A 40 10.26 -0.95 19.86
CA PHE A 40 10.98 -1.21 21.10
C PHE A 40 11.66 0.03 21.71
N ALA A 41 12.07 1.01 20.90
CA ALA A 41 12.67 2.23 21.46
C ALA A 41 12.47 3.48 20.59
N SER A 42 12.56 4.65 21.21
CA SER A 42 12.48 5.97 20.59
C SER A 42 13.33 6.96 21.34
N LEU A 43 13.69 8.06 20.69
CA LEU A 43 14.28 9.23 21.32
C LEU A 43 13.24 10.36 21.39
N ASP A 44 12.98 10.89 22.58
CA ASP A 44 12.29 12.16 22.70
C ASP A 44 13.27 13.29 22.39
N ARG A 45 13.06 13.97 21.26
CA ARG A 45 13.94 15.06 20.81
C ARG A 45 13.86 16.31 21.70
N ARG A 46 12.79 16.48 22.49
CA ARG A 46 12.61 17.66 23.34
C ARG A 46 13.40 17.54 24.64
N SER A 47 13.28 16.38 25.29
CA SER A 47 13.95 16.11 26.56
C SER A 47 15.32 15.45 26.40
N GLY A 48 15.60 14.85 25.25
CA GLY A 48 16.75 13.97 25.06
C GLY A 48 16.58 12.62 25.75
N ALA A 49 15.38 12.28 26.23
CA ALA A 49 15.13 11.02 26.93
C ALA A 49 15.08 9.83 25.97
N LEU A 50 15.64 8.70 26.41
CA LEU A 50 15.37 7.41 25.81
C LEU A 50 13.98 6.94 26.24
N LEU A 51 13.15 6.56 25.27
CA LEU A 51 11.88 5.88 25.51
C LEU A 51 12.06 4.41 25.13
N VAL A 52 11.71 3.49 26.02
CA VAL A 52 11.73 2.05 25.73
C VAL A 52 10.38 1.41 26.04
N LYS A 53 10.04 0.39 25.26
CA LYS A 53 8.90 -0.49 25.53
C LYS A 53 9.36 -1.77 26.20
N LEU A 54 8.84 -2.03 27.40
CA LEU A 54 9.18 -3.17 28.27
C LEU A 54 7.89 -3.79 28.85
N PRO A 55 7.94 -5.01 29.41
CA PRO A 55 6.78 -5.57 30.13
C PRO A 55 6.27 -4.60 31.20
N ALA A 56 4.95 -4.52 31.38
CA ALA A 56 4.34 -3.57 32.31
C ALA A 56 4.88 -3.70 33.75
N GLU A 57 5.18 -4.92 34.21
CA GLU A 57 5.81 -5.17 35.50
C GLU A 57 7.20 -4.50 35.59
N ARG A 58 8.00 -4.65 34.53
CA ARG A 58 9.34 -4.08 34.46
C ARG A 58 9.32 -2.55 34.44
N VAL A 59 8.36 -1.96 33.72
CA VAL A 59 8.11 -0.52 33.73
C VAL A 59 7.73 -0.05 35.13
N GLY A 60 6.84 -0.78 35.81
CA GLY A 60 6.47 -0.51 37.20
C GLY A 60 7.68 -0.52 38.14
N GLN A 61 8.57 -1.50 38.01
CA GLN A 61 9.81 -1.58 38.80
C GLN A 61 10.72 -0.37 38.55
N LEU A 62 10.97 0.00 37.29
CA LEU A 62 11.82 1.14 36.95
C LEU A 62 11.25 2.47 37.46
N ILE A 63 9.92 2.63 37.45
CA ILE A 63 9.29 3.82 38.01
C ILE A 63 9.41 3.82 39.55
N ALA A 64 9.13 2.69 40.19
CA ALA A 64 9.17 2.56 41.64
C ALA A 64 10.57 2.79 42.23
N THR A 65 11.64 2.39 41.53
CA THR A 65 13.03 2.62 41.98
C THR A 65 13.59 4.00 41.60
N GLY A 66 12.78 4.90 41.04
CA GLY A 66 13.21 6.25 40.62
C GLY A 66 14.12 6.24 39.39
N ASP A 67 14.08 5.14 38.66
CA ASP A 67 14.98 4.73 37.60
C ASP A 67 14.43 5.08 36.21
N GLY A 68 13.15 5.44 36.12
CA GLY A 68 12.49 5.92 34.93
C GLY A 68 11.22 6.68 35.27
N GLU A 69 10.71 7.40 34.30
CA GLU A 69 9.50 8.22 34.45
C GLU A 69 8.35 7.63 33.62
N PRO A 70 7.10 7.76 34.08
CA PRO A 70 5.94 7.36 33.29
C PRO A 70 5.90 8.10 31.95
N PHE A 71 5.74 7.36 30.85
CA PHE A 71 5.50 7.98 29.56
C PHE A 71 3.99 8.22 29.35
N ALA A 72 3.57 9.49 29.39
CA ALA A 72 2.17 9.88 29.29
C ALA A 72 1.93 11.01 28.25
N PRO A 73 2.20 10.77 26.95
CA PRO A 73 1.93 11.77 25.92
C PRO A 73 0.44 12.13 25.92
N ALA A 74 0.14 13.43 25.89
CA ALA A 74 -1.22 13.97 25.96
C ALA A 74 -2.05 13.48 27.16
N GLY A 75 -1.39 13.21 28.30
CA GLY A 75 -2.05 12.84 29.56
C GLY A 75 -2.49 11.38 29.67
N ARG A 76 -2.21 10.55 28.66
CA ARG A 76 -2.54 9.11 28.68
C ARG A 76 -1.29 8.29 28.97
N THR A 77 -1.24 7.62 30.12
CA THR A 77 -0.11 6.76 30.51
C THR A 77 -0.05 5.47 29.70
N PHE A 78 1.12 5.16 29.17
CA PHE A 78 1.41 3.90 28.48
C PHE A 78 2.11 2.96 29.46
N ARG A 79 1.40 1.94 29.96
CA ARG A 79 1.88 1.06 31.05
C ARG A 79 3.10 0.21 30.69
N GLU A 80 3.35 0.01 29.40
CA GLU A 80 4.52 -0.72 28.89
C GLU A 80 5.64 0.21 28.42
N TRP A 81 5.57 1.51 28.72
CA TRP A 81 6.53 2.49 28.26
C TRP A 81 7.13 3.26 29.43
N VAL A 82 8.44 3.46 29.37
CA VAL A 82 9.17 4.24 30.37
C VAL A 82 10.12 5.22 29.68
N ALA A 83 10.18 6.43 30.21
CA ALA A 83 11.13 7.45 29.79
C ALA A 83 12.35 7.44 30.71
N LEU A 84 13.53 7.60 30.11
CA LEU A 84 14.83 7.60 30.78
C LEU A 84 15.49 8.96 30.49
N PRO A 85 15.21 9.99 31.31
CA PRO A 85 15.60 11.38 31.02
C PRO A 85 17.10 11.64 31.17
N ARG A 86 17.81 10.78 31.92
CA ARG A 86 19.25 10.92 32.17
C ARG A 86 20.04 10.01 31.22
N PRO A 87 20.85 10.55 30.30
CA PRO A 87 21.73 9.77 29.45
C PRO A 87 22.76 8.99 30.27
N ASP A 88 22.70 7.66 30.20
CA ASP A 88 23.68 6.76 30.81
C ASP A 88 23.95 5.62 29.83
N ARG A 89 25.17 5.54 29.31
CA ARG A 89 25.55 4.58 28.26
C ARG A 89 25.33 3.13 28.68
N ARG A 90 25.72 2.75 29.90
CA ARG A 90 25.63 1.36 30.37
C ARG A 90 24.17 0.97 30.55
N ARG A 91 23.40 1.85 31.18
CA ARG A 91 21.98 1.66 31.46
C ARG A 91 21.14 1.63 30.18
N TRP A 92 21.33 2.60 29.28
CA TRP A 92 20.59 2.68 28.02
C TRP A 92 20.88 1.47 27.13
N ARG A 93 22.15 1.03 27.04
CA ARG A 93 22.52 -0.18 26.31
C ARG A 93 21.77 -1.41 26.83
N ARG A 94 21.73 -1.59 28.15
CA ARG A 94 21.04 -2.71 28.80
C ARG A 94 19.53 -2.66 28.53
N LEU A 95 18.90 -1.50 28.70
CA LEU A 95 17.46 -1.34 28.52
C LEU A 95 17.03 -1.42 27.06
N LEU A 96 17.88 -0.98 26.12
CA LEU A 96 17.65 -1.19 24.68
C LEU A 96 17.71 -2.66 24.30
N ALA A 97 18.67 -3.42 24.83
CA ALA A 97 18.74 -4.86 24.64
C ALA A 97 17.50 -5.56 25.24
N GLU A 98 17.13 -5.21 26.48
CA GLU A 98 15.93 -5.75 27.14
C GLU A 98 14.64 -5.42 26.38
N ALA A 99 14.51 -4.21 25.84
CA ALA A 99 13.37 -3.81 25.03
C ALA A 99 13.34 -4.54 23.68
N ARG A 100 14.50 -4.77 23.05
CA ARG A 100 14.62 -5.59 21.84
C ARG A 100 14.23 -7.04 22.12
N ASP A 101 14.70 -7.62 23.22
CA ASP A 101 14.37 -8.98 23.64
C ASP A 101 12.88 -9.12 23.98
N HIS A 102 12.29 -8.12 24.65
CA HIS A 102 10.85 -8.05 24.88
C HIS A 102 10.07 -7.97 23.57
N ALA A 103 10.54 -7.14 22.63
CA ALA A 103 9.96 -7.07 21.30
C ALA A 103 10.13 -8.38 20.53
N ALA A 104 11.15 -9.20 20.82
CA ALA A 104 11.32 -10.53 20.25
C ALA A 104 10.40 -11.59 20.91
N GLY A 105 10.26 -11.54 22.24
CA GLY A 105 9.64 -12.57 23.10
C GLY A 105 8.13 -12.50 23.30
N GLY A 106 7.43 -11.49 22.76
CA GLY A 106 5.97 -11.59 22.62
C GLY A 106 5.62 -12.81 21.77
N GLY A 107 4.82 -13.75 22.32
CA GLY A 107 4.33 -14.96 21.62
C GLY A 107 3.80 -14.63 20.22
N PRO A 108 3.80 -15.60 19.30
CA PRO A 108 3.94 -15.36 17.87
C PRO A 108 2.92 -14.34 17.35
N THR A 109 3.33 -13.09 17.16
CA THR A 109 2.97 -12.44 15.90
C THR A 109 3.85 -13.13 14.88
N ALA A 110 3.32 -14.15 14.23
CA ALA A 110 4.02 -14.91 13.19
C ALA A 110 4.78 -13.92 12.29
N ARG A 111 6.09 -13.87 12.48
CA ARG A 111 7.00 -13.52 11.42
C ARG A 111 7.01 -14.77 10.55
N PRO A 112 6.61 -14.73 9.27
CA PRO A 112 7.10 -15.77 8.37
C PRO A 112 8.63 -15.65 8.42
N ALA A 113 9.29 -16.75 8.78
CA ALA A 113 10.74 -16.83 8.80
C ALA A 113 11.31 -16.24 7.49
N PRO A 114 12.52 -15.65 7.52
CA PRO A 114 13.25 -15.45 6.28
C PRO A 114 13.51 -16.86 5.72
N ASP A 115 12.96 -17.09 4.52
CA ASP A 115 13.11 -18.27 3.67
C ASP A 115 12.31 -19.52 4.07
N ASP A 116 10.99 -19.42 3.87
CA ASP A 116 10.33 -20.20 2.81
C ASP A 116 9.51 -19.20 1.99
N ALA A 117 9.37 -19.41 0.68
CA ALA A 117 8.65 -18.50 -0.23
C ALA A 117 7.21 -18.20 0.27
N GLY A 118 7.08 -17.11 1.05
CA GLY A 118 5.89 -16.71 1.78
C GLY A 118 4.76 -16.26 0.85
N GLY A 119 3.97 -17.23 0.38
CA GLY A 119 2.83 -17.01 -0.48
C GLY A 119 1.77 -16.12 0.18
N PHE A 120 0.95 -15.48 -0.66
CA PHE A 120 -0.19 -14.70 -0.21
C PHE A 120 -1.19 -15.59 0.55
N GLY A 121 -1.50 -15.22 1.80
CA GLY A 121 -2.37 -15.97 2.70
C GLY A 121 -3.86 -15.63 2.64
N GLY A 122 -4.23 -14.55 1.95
CA GLY A 122 -5.53 -13.90 2.10
C GLY A 122 -5.44 -12.54 2.80
N PHE A 123 -6.44 -11.68 2.60
CA PHE A 123 -6.59 -10.45 3.37
C PHE A 123 -7.22 -10.75 4.73
N GLY A 124 -6.77 -10.07 5.78
CA GLY A 124 -7.35 -10.24 7.12
C GLY A 124 -8.74 -9.61 7.21
N ALA A 125 -9.64 -10.26 7.94
CA ALA A 125 -11.01 -9.77 8.12
C ALA A 125 -11.06 -8.38 8.77
N GLY A 126 -10.14 -8.09 9.71
CA GLY A 126 -10.00 -6.76 10.31
C GLY A 126 -9.54 -5.71 9.32
N GLY A 127 -8.67 -6.07 8.36
CA GLY A 127 -8.25 -5.20 7.27
C GLY A 127 -9.41 -4.78 6.35
N LEU A 128 -10.33 -5.70 6.04
CA LEU A 128 -11.54 -5.42 5.26
C LEU A 128 -12.56 -4.61 6.08
N ALA A 129 -12.75 -4.96 7.35
CA ALA A 129 -13.60 -4.20 8.27
C ALA A 129 -13.09 -2.76 8.45
N PHE A 130 -11.77 -2.54 8.43
CA PHE A 130 -11.16 -1.22 8.45
C PHE A 130 -11.57 -0.38 7.23
N LEU A 131 -11.63 -0.93 6.02
CA LEU A 131 -12.10 -0.19 4.84
C LEU A 131 -13.56 0.26 5.02
N THR A 132 -14.40 -0.59 5.60
CA THR A 132 -15.79 -0.25 5.96
C THR A 132 -15.86 0.84 7.03
N ALA A 133 -15.03 0.76 8.06
CA ALA A 133 -14.95 1.78 9.10
C ALA A 133 -14.49 3.13 8.53
N LEU A 134 -13.54 3.12 7.60
CA LEU A 134 -13.00 4.31 6.95
C LEU A 134 -13.99 4.98 5.98
N GLU A 135 -14.91 4.20 5.40
CA GLU A 135 -16.05 4.73 4.63
C GLU A 135 -17.03 5.50 5.52
N ARG A 136 -17.25 5.02 6.75
CA ARG A 136 -18.18 5.62 7.73
C ARG A 136 -17.58 6.82 8.47
N ASP A 137 -16.32 6.73 8.90
CA ASP A 137 -15.59 7.79 9.61
C ASP A 137 -14.22 7.99 8.92
N ASN A 138 -14.17 8.88 7.94
CA ASN A 138 -12.94 9.21 7.20
C ASN A 138 -12.13 10.32 7.88
N THR A 139 -11.79 10.13 9.15
CA THR A 139 -10.97 11.07 9.91
C THR A 139 -9.58 10.50 10.19
N LYS A 140 -8.60 11.40 10.42
CA LYS A 140 -7.26 11.01 10.88
C LYS A 140 -7.32 10.17 12.17
N ARG A 141 -8.23 10.52 13.08
CA ARG A 141 -8.43 9.78 14.34
C ARG A 141 -8.85 8.34 14.10
N CYS A 142 -9.82 8.11 13.21
CA CYS A 142 -10.25 6.77 12.83
C CYS A 142 -9.08 5.96 12.24
N PHE A 143 -8.34 6.56 11.30
CA PHE A 143 -7.18 5.93 10.68
C PHE A 143 -6.08 5.58 11.70
N ASP A 144 -5.70 6.52 12.56
CA ASP A 144 -4.67 6.32 13.59
C ASP A 144 -5.05 5.18 14.55
N THR A 145 -6.33 5.07 14.90
CA THR A 145 -6.86 4.01 15.77
C THR A 145 -6.74 2.62 15.14
N HIS A 146 -6.90 2.53 13.82
CA HIS A 146 -6.86 1.27 13.06
C HIS A 146 -5.52 1.06 12.33
N HIS A 147 -4.51 1.90 12.59
CA HIS A 147 -3.27 1.92 11.81
C HIS A 147 -2.54 0.56 11.80
N ASP A 148 -2.51 -0.15 12.95
CA ASP A 148 -1.88 -1.46 13.02
C ASP A 148 -2.64 -2.53 12.24
N VAL A 149 -3.98 -2.50 12.28
CA VAL A 149 -4.86 -3.39 11.51
C VAL A 149 -4.67 -3.14 10.02
N TYR A 150 -4.71 -1.88 9.59
CA TYR A 150 -4.40 -1.49 8.20
C TYR A 150 -3.05 -2.06 7.74
N ARG A 151 -2.01 -1.90 8.56
CA ARG A 151 -0.67 -2.38 8.22
C ARG A 151 -0.63 -3.91 8.11
N ARG A 152 -1.03 -4.61 9.16
CA ARG A 152 -0.84 -6.08 9.29
C ARG A 152 -1.81 -6.90 8.46
N GLU A 153 -3.05 -6.44 8.32
CA GLU A 153 -4.13 -7.24 7.73
C GLU A 153 -4.53 -6.80 6.32
N LEU A 154 -4.11 -5.59 5.89
CA LEU A 154 -4.37 -5.11 4.54
C LEU A 154 -3.07 -4.85 3.77
N LEU A 155 -2.16 -4.03 4.28
CA LEU A 155 -0.98 -3.59 3.53
C LEU A 155 0.06 -4.69 3.34
N GLU A 156 0.47 -5.41 4.39
CA GLU A 156 1.45 -6.50 4.24
C GLU A 156 0.90 -7.66 3.38
N PRO A 157 -0.34 -8.14 3.58
CA PRO A 157 -0.96 -9.10 2.66
C PRO A 157 -1.04 -8.58 1.22
N ALA A 158 -1.29 -7.29 1.01
CA ALA A 158 -1.31 -6.70 -0.33
C ALA A 158 0.05 -6.79 -1.04
N LYS A 159 1.18 -6.70 -0.31
CA LYS A 159 2.50 -6.88 -0.91
C LYS A 159 2.72 -8.31 -1.38
N ALA A 160 2.39 -9.29 -0.53
CA ALA A 160 2.45 -10.71 -0.91
C ALA A 160 1.50 -11.01 -2.08
N PHE A 161 0.29 -10.42 -2.07
CA PHE A 161 -0.69 -10.51 -3.14
C PHE A 161 -0.15 -9.97 -4.47
N VAL A 162 0.55 -8.83 -4.47
CA VAL A 162 1.16 -8.26 -5.67
C VAL A 162 2.20 -9.22 -6.26
N THR A 163 3.02 -9.87 -5.43
CA THR A 163 3.99 -10.85 -5.90
C THR A 163 3.29 -12.03 -6.59
N ASP A 164 2.35 -12.69 -5.90
CA ASP A 164 1.65 -13.87 -6.40
C ASP A 164 0.78 -13.55 -7.64
N LEU A 165 -0.05 -12.51 -7.56
CA LEU A 165 -0.89 -12.09 -8.68
C LEU A 165 -0.03 -11.64 -9.87
N GLY A 166 1.06 -10.91 -9.63
CA GLY A 166 1.97 -10.44 -10.68
C GLY A 166 2.54 -11.59 -11.52
N GLU A 167 2.98 -12.67 -10.87
CA GLU A 167 3.45 -13.87 -11.57
C GLU A 167 2.36 -14.55 -12.40
N ARG A 168 1.16 -14.67 -11.85
CA ARG A 168 0.01 -15.26 -12.56
C ARG A 168 -0.37 -14.41 -13.78
N LEU A 169 -0.37 -13.09 -13.65
CA LEU A 169 -0.70 -12.17 -14.73
C LEU A 169 0.38 -12.17 -15.83
N ARG A 170 1.66 -12.31 -15.49
CA ARG A 170 2.72 -12.46 -16.51
C ARG A 170 2.51 -13.68 -17.39
N ARG A 171 2.05 -14.79 -16.80
CA ARG A 171 1.75 -16.03 -17.54
C ARG A 171 0.46 -15.94 -18.35
N ARG A 172 -0.57 -15.26 -17.85
CA ARG A 172 -1.92 -15.27 -18.45
C ARG A 172 -2.23 -14.09 -19.37
N VAL A 173 -1.54 -12.96 -19.19
CA VAL A 173 -1.88 -11.69 -19.87
C VAL A 173 -0.73 -11.19 -20.75
N SER A 174 0.42 -10.83 -20.14
CA SER A 174 1.61 -10.37 -20.85
C SER A 174 2.85 -10.58 -20.00
N GLY A 175 3.88 -11.23 -20.56
CA GLY A 175 5.16 -11.45 -19.89
C GLY A 175 5.88 -10.14 -19.51
N GLY A 176 5.55 -9.02 -20.16
CA GLY A 176 6.10 -7.68 -19.90
C GLY A 176 5.54 -6.98 -18.66
N LEU A 177 4.55 -7.57 -17.99
CA LEU A 177 3.92 -6.96 -16.81
C LEU A 177 4.88 -6.83 -15.63
N ARG A 178 5.00 -5.60 -15.14
CA ARG A 178 5.68 -5.22 -13.91
C ARG A 178 4.71 -5.32 -12.74
N ALA A 179 5.24 -5.86 -11.65
CA ALA A 179 4.55 -6.00 -10.37
C ALA A 179 5.54 -5.60 -9.28
N GLU A 180 5.27 -4.53 -8.56
CA GLU A 180 6.18 -3.99 -7.54
C GLU A 180 5.47 -3.98 -6.18
N PRO A 181 5.81 -4.89 -5.25
CA PRO A 181 5.09 -5.11 -3.99
C PRO A 181 5.42 -4.05 -2.94
N ARG A 182 5.22 -2.78 -3.31
CA ARG A 182 5.49 -1.60 -2.48
C ARG A 182 4.50 -0.49 -2.77
N VAL A 183 4.31 0.38 -1.78
CA VAL A 183 3.57 1.63 -1.96
C VAL A 183 4.33 2.54 -2.94
N GLY A 184 3.61 3.08 -3.93
CA GLY A 184 4.20 3.84 -5.04
C GLY A 184 4.78 2.96 -6.15
N GLY A 185 4.68 1.63 -6.03
CA GLY A 185 4.79 0.67 -7.13
C GLY A 185 3.40 0.21 -7.53
N SER A 186 3.13 -1.10 -7.44
CA SER A 186 1.80 -1.66 -7.70
C SER A 186 0.76 -1.31 -6.65
N LEU A 187 1.15 -0.85 -5.45
CA LEU A 187 0.21 -0.41 -4.41
C LEU A 187 0.09 1.11 -4.38
N PHE A 188 -1.13 1.63 -4.44
CA PHE A 188 -1.34 3.08 -4.37
C PHE A 188 -1.46 3.55 -2.93
N ARG A 189 -1.13 4.82 -2.68
CA ARG A 189 -1.30 5.42 -1.35
C ARG A 189 -2.79 5.49 -1.01
N ILE A 190 -3.13 5.05 0.20
CA ILE A 190 -4.47 5.17 0.77
C ILE A 190 -4.81 6.62 1.14
N ALA A 191 -3.82 7.42 1.54
CA ALA A 191 -4.02 8.85 1.82
C ALA A 191 -4.23 9.65 0.54
N ASN A 192 -5.19 10.58 0.57
CA ASN A 192 -5.42 11.55 -0.50
C ASN A 192 -4.44 12.71 -0.41
N HIS A 193 -4.14 13.29 -1.57
CA HIS A 193 -3.32 14.50 -1.66
C HIS A 193 -4.21 15.74 -1.57
N LEU A 194 -4.26 16.37 -0.40
CA LEU A 194 -5.23 17.43 -0.11
C LEU A 194 -4.82 18.83 -0.58
N ARG A 195 -3.56 19.04 -0.98
CA ARG A 195 -3.00 20.36 -1.34
C ARG A 195 -3.82 21.13 -2.40
N PHE A 196 -4.45 20.42 -3.33
CA PHE A 196 -5.21 20.99 -4.45
C PHE A 196 -6.70 20.65 -4.43
N ALA A 197 -7.17 19.99 -3.36
CA ALA A 197 -8.55 19.55 -3.20
C ALA A 197 -8.86 19.38 -1.71
N PRO A 198 -8.97 20.48 -0.96
CA PRO A 198 -9.10 20.45 0.50
C PRO A 198 -10.38 19.76 0.97
N ASP A 199 -11.43 19.78 0.14
CA ASP A 199 -12.74 19.19 0.47
C ASP A 199 -12.77 17.66 0.30
N LYS A 200 -11.69 17.04 -0.21
CA LYS A 200 -11.62 15.59 -0.32
C LYS A 200 -11.39 14.96 1.05
N PRO A 201 -11.96 13.76 1.31
CA PRO A 201 -11.65 13.02 2.52
C PRO A 201 -10.14 12.72 2.59
N PRO A 202 -9.52 12.69 3.79
CA PRO A 202 -8.09 12.48 3.96
C PRO A 202 -7.60 11.11 3.47
N TYR A 203 -8.49 10.10 3.44
CA TYR A 203 -8.15 8.76 2.99
C TYR A 203 -9.17 8.22 1.98
N LYS A 204 -8.72 7.24 1.20
CA LYS A 204 -9.58 6.43 0.34
C LYS A 204 -10.09 5.24 1.16
N PRO A 205 -11.41 4.97 1.17
CA PRO A 205 -11.96 3.78 1.81
C PRO A 205 -11.75 2.51 0.95
N HIS A 206 -10.65 2.45 0.20
CA HIS A 206 -10.32 1.34 -0.69
C HIS A 206 -8.80 1.27 -0.91
N LEU A 207 -8.33 0.10 -1.32
CA LEU A 207 -6.96 -0.11 -1.78
C LEU A 207 -6.95 -0.25 -3.32
N ASP A 208 -6.19 0.62 -3.99
CA ASP A 208 -5.98 0.56 -5.44
C ASP A 208 -4.63 -0.09 -5.76
N LEU A 209 -4.64 -0.97 -6.76
CA LEU A 209 -3.49 -1.69 -7.26
C LEU A 209 -3.39 -1.62 -8.79
N ALA A 210 -2.17 -1.67 -9.31
CA ALA A 210 -1.91 -1.72 -10.74
C ALA A 210 -0.72 -2.62 -11.11
N PHE A 211 -0.82 -3.28 -12.26
CA PHE A 211 0.23 -4.08 -12.90
C PHE A 211 0.38 -3.57 -14.32
N TRP A 212 1.52 -2.98 -14.65
CA TRP A 212 1.68 -2.21 -15.89
C TRP A 212 2.74 -2.82 -16.79
N ASP A 213 2.62 -2.55 -18.09
CA ASP A 213 3.61 -2.93 -19.07
C ASP A 213 4.46 -1.69 -19.40
N GLY A 214 5.77 -1.76 -19.59
CA GLY A 214 6.63 -0.60 -19.89
C GLY A 214 7.31 0.13 -18.71
N PRO A 215 8.16 1.14 -18.99
CA PRO A 215 9.17 1.63 -18.04
C PRO A 215 8.74 2.84 -17.18
N ASN A 216 7.65 3.52 -17.53
CA ASN A 216 7.26 4.81 -16.97
C ASN A 216 6.33 4.68 -15.74
N GLY A 217 5.76 3.50 -15.52
CA GLY A 217 4.91 3.23 -14.36
C GLY A 217 3.41 3.31 -14.65
N PRO A 218 2.57 2.89 -13.70
CA PRO A 218 1.13 2.69 -13.91
C PRO A 218 0.32 3.98 -14.09
N ARG A 219 0.94 5.16 -13.96
CA ARG A 219 0.31 6.47 -14.22
C ARG A 219 0.48 6.96 -15.65
N VAL A 220 1.35 6.31 -16.42
CA VAL A 220 1.69 6.69 -17.80
C VAL A 220 1.43 5.50 -18.71
N ASP A 221 1.88 4.33 -18.29
CA ASP A 221 1.78 3.13 -19.08
C ASP A 221 0.46 2.38 -18.87
N PRO A 222 -0.06 1.70 -19.91
CA PRO A 222 -1.14 0.73 -19.82
C PRO A 222 -0.98 -0.28 -18.68
N ALA A 223 -2.06 -0.49 -17.94
CA ALA A 223 -2.07 -1.33 -16.75
C ALA A 223 -3.34 -2.20 -16.65
N LEU A 224 -3.19 -3.37 -16.05
CA LEU A 224 -4.27 -4.06 -15.36
C LEU A 224 -4.46 -3.38 -14.00
N ILE A 225 -5.71 -3.16 -13.60
CA ILE A 225 -6.05 -2.43 -12.38
C ILE A 225 -6.98 -3.27 -11.50
N LEU A 226 -6.80 -3.12 -10.19
CA LEU A 226 -7.59 -3.80 -9.18
C LEU A 226 -7.92 -2.82 -8.05
N ARG A 227 -9.17 -2.80 -7.60
CA ARG A 227 -9.60 -2.11 -6.38
C ARG A 227 -10.18 -3.10 -5.39
N ILE A 228 -9.78 -2.98 -4.14
CA ILE A 228 -10.43 -3.62 -2.99
C ILE A 228 -11.19 -2.52 -2.25
N ALA A 229 -12.51 -2.49 -2.42
CA ALA A 229 -13.42 -1.58 -1.72
C ALA A 229 -14.11 -2.32 -0.55
N PRO A 230 -14.93 -1.65 0.29
CA PRO A 230 -15.52 -2.28 1.48
C PRO A 230 -16.42 -3.49 1.18
N ALA A 231 -17.16 -3.45 0.06
CA ALA A 231 -18.09 -4.51 -0.33
C ALA A 231 -17.82 -5.08 -1.74
N GLU A 232 -16.93 -4.45 -2.51
CA GLU A 232 -16.71 -4.78 -3.92
C GLU A 232 -15.24 -4.94 -4.26
N ILE A 233 -14.98 -5.75 -5.27
CA ILE A 233 -13.72 -5.84 -5.99
C ILE A 233 -13.93 -5.29 -7.40
N HIS A 234 -13.10 -4.34 -7.81
CA HIS A 234 -13.10 -3.84 -9.18
C HIS A 234 -11.89 -4.39 -9.91
N LEU A 235 -12.07 -4.92 -11.11
CA LEU A 235 -11.03 -5.54 -11.93
C LEU A 235 -11.14 -5.03 -13.36
N GLY A 236 -10.02 -4.67 -13.96
CA GLY A 236 -10.03 -4.26 -15.35
C GLY A 236 -8.68 -3.91 -15.90
N CYS A 237 -8.69 -3.11 -16.96
CA CYS A 237 -7.48 -2.55 -17.54
C CYS A 237 -7.72 -1.16 -18.09
N GLY A 238 -6.65 -0.42 -18.31
CA GLY A 238 -6.74 0.88 -18.95
C GLY A 238 -5.41 1.59 -19.02
N VAL A 239 -5.49 2.85 -19.41
CA VAL A 239 -4.39 3.80 -19.41
C VAL A 239 -4.93 5.16 -18.98
N MET A 240 -4.15 5.88 -18.19
CA MET A 240 -4.50 7.25 -17.81
C MET A 240 -4.55 8.15 -19.05
N PRO A 241 -5.25 9.31 -18.99
CA PRO A 241 -5.28 10.26 -20.08
C PRO A 241 -3.87 10.64 -20.55
N ARG A 242 -3.66 10.54 -21.86
CA ARG A 242 -2.41 10.85 -22.54
C ARG A 242 -2.44 12.27 -23.09
N SER A 243 -1.26 12.80 -23.40
CA SER A 243 -1.08 14.10 -24.06
C SER A 243 0.15 14.07 -24.97
N GLY A 244 0.25 15.05 -25.88
CA GLY A 244 1.37 15.17 -26.82
C GLY A 244 1.59 13.90 -27.66
N ALA A 245 2.85 13.53 -27.87
CA ALA A 245 3.23 12.40 -28.73
C ALA A 245 2.54 11.07 -28.37
N ALA A 246 2.32 10.80 -27.07
CA ALA A 246 1.63 9.57 -26.64
C ALA A 246 0.14 9.56 -27.03
N LEU A 247 -0.51 10.73 -27.04
CA LEU A 247 -1.89 10.87 -27.51
C LEU A 247 -1.96 10.74 -29.04
N ASP A 248 -0.97 11.28 -29.75
CA ASP A 248 -0.88 11.17 -31.21
C ASP A 248 -0.64 9.72 -31.64
N ALA A 249 0.25 8.99 -30.96
CA ALA A 249 0.49 7.57 -31.19
C ALA A 249 -0.77 6.72 -30.95
N TYR A 250 -1.49 6.99 -29.86
CA TYR A 250 -2.78 6.35 -29.59
C TYR A 250 -3.82 6.60 -30.69
N ARG A 251 -3.94 7.86 -31.15
CA ARG A 251 -4.87 8.22 -32.23
C ARG A 251 -4.49 7.59 -33.56
N LYS A 252 -3.20 7.50 -33.87
CA LYS A 252 -2.71 6.76 -35.03
C LYS A 252 -3.12 5.28 -34.96
N ALA A 253 -2.89 4.63 -33.82
CA ALA A 253 -3.27 3.23 -33.63
C ALA A 253 -4.79 3.00 -33.77
N LEU A 254 -5.63 3.99 -33.43
CA LEU A 254 -7.08 3.92 -33.67
C LEU A 254 -7.42 3.92 -35.17
N HIS A 255 -6.71 4.68 -36.01
CA HIS A 255 -6.91 4.60 -37.45
C HIS A 255 -6.59 3.21 -38.01
N ASP A 256 -5.52 2.60 -37.50
CA ASP A 256 -5.03 1.34 -38.03
C ASP A 256 -5.87 0.14 -37.54
N ASN A 257 -6.28 0.14 -36.26
CA ASN A 257 -6.78 -1.08 -35.59
C ASN A 257 -7.95 -0.85 -34.62
N ALA A 258 -8.77 0.20 -34.79
CA ALA A 258 -9.95 0.41 -33.94
C ALA A 258 -10.99 -0.73 -33.95
N PRO A 259 -11.28 -1.42 -35.07
CA PRO A 259 -12.24 -2.53 -35.06
C PRO A 259 -11.86 -3.67 -34.10
N ASP A 260 -10.56 -3.97 -33.98
CA ASP A 260 -10.06 -4.96 -33.03
C ASP A 260 -10.27 -4.51 -31.58
N LEU A 261 -9.93 -3.25 -31.28
CA LEU A 261 -10.17 -2.70 -29.95
C LEU A 261 -11.66 -2.73 -29.59
N ASP A 262 -12.52 -2.35 -30.54
CA ASP A 262 -13.96 -2.32 -30.33
C ASP A 262 -14.53 -3.70 -30.04
N ARG A 263 -14.11 -4.71 -30.81
CA ARG A 263 -14.45 -6.11 -30.57
C ARG A 263 -13.99 -6.59 -29.19
N HIS A 264 -12.76 -6.27 -28.80
CA HIS A 264 -12.20 -6.66 -27.50
C HIS A 264 -12.90 -5.99 -26.32
N VAL A 265 -13.19 -4.69 -26.43
CA VAL A 265 -13.93 -3.95 -25.40
C VAL A 265 -15.37 -4.46 -25.32
N THR A 266 -16.05 -4.64 -26.45
CA THR A 266 -17.42 -5.16 -26.49
C THR A 266 -17.53 -6.55 -25.85
N ALA A 267 -16.54 -7.42 -26.01
CA ALA A 267 -16.51 -8.73 -25.35
C ALA A 267 -16.48 -8.63 -23.81
N VAL A 268 -15.67 -7.74 -23.23
CA VAL A 268 -15.65 -7.57 -21.76
C VAL A 268 -16.86 -6.81 -21.23
N LEU A 269 -17.47 -5.93 -22.04
CA LEU A 269 -18.73 -5.28 -21.67
C LEU A 269 -19.90 -6.27 -21.61
N ALA A 270 -19.95 -7.23 -22.54
CA ALA A 270 -20.94 -8.31 -22.51
C ALA A 270 -20.82 -9.19 -21.25
N ASP A 271 -19.66 -9.21 -20.60
CA ASP A 271 -19.36 -9.92 -19.35
C ASP A 271 -19.45 -9.00 -18.10
N GLY A 272 -20.16 -7.89 -18.21
CA GLY A 272 -20.48 -6.98 -17.10
C GLY A 272 -19.41 -5.96 -16.75
N ALA A 273 -18.44 -5.69 -17.64
CA ALA A 273 -17.57 -4.54 -17.50
C ALA A 273 -18.25 -3.24 -17.95
N GLU A 274 -17.72 -2.11 -17.49
CA GLU A 274 -18.13 -0.76 -17.87
C GLU A 274 -16.94 -0.02 -18.48
N LEU A 275 -17.15 0.66 -19.61
CA LEU A 275 -16.16 1.54 -20.23
C LEU A 275 -16.28 2.94 -19.62
N SER A 276 -15.14 3.53 -19.23
CA SER A 276 -15.11 4.87 -18.64
C SER A 276 -15.72 5.93 -19.56
N GLU A 277 -16.27 6.98 -18.93
CA GLU A 277 -16.83 8.13 -19.64
C GLU A 277 -15.81 8.81 -20.59
N PRO A 278 -16.28 9.43 -21.68
CA PRO A 278 -15.44 10.23 -22.56
C PRO A 278 -14.74 11.38 -21.84
N THR A 279 -13.48 11.64 -22.19
CA THR A 279 -12.79 12.86 -21.74
C THR A 279 -13.13 14.08 -22.61
N ARG A 280 -13.65 13.84 -23.82
CA ARG A 280 -14.05 14.86 -24.79
C ARG A 280 -15.52 14.72 -25.13
N ARG A 281 -16.21 15.87 -25.25
CA ARG A 281 -17.62 15.91 -25.67
C ARG A 281 -17.83 15.66 -27.15
N ARG A 282 -16.86 16.05 -27.98
CA ARG A 282 -16.94 15.97 -29.45
C ARG A 282 -15.86 15.04 -29.97
N VAL A 283 -16.18 14.31 -31.04
CA VAL A 283 -15.21 13.51 -31.80
C VAL A 283 -14.10 14.44 -32.29
N PRO A 284 -12.81 14.13 -32.01
CA PRO A 284 -11.70 14.95 -32.48
C PRO A 284 -11.64 15.01 -34.01
N ALA A 285 -11.11 16.10 -34.55
CA ALA A 285 -10.86 16.22 -35.98
C ALA A 285 -9.98 15.06 -36.49
N GLY A 286 -10.28 14.59 -37.70
CA GLY A 286 -9.61 13.43 -38.31
C GLY A 286 -10.33 12.10 -38.07
N PHE A 287 -11.30 12.02 -37.16
CA PHE A 287 -12.10 10.81 -36.94
C PHE A 287 -13.51 10.96 -37.51
N ASP A 288 -13.96 9.92 -38.23
CA ASP A 288 -15.33 9.80 -38.70
C ASP A 288 -16.25 9.34 -37.54
N PRO A 289 -17.31 10.10 -37.18
CA PRO A 289 -18.21 9.78 -36.08
C PRO A 289 -18.94 8.45 -36.22
N ASP A 290 -19.08 7.92 -37.45
CA ASP A 290 -19.84 6.69 -37.72
C ASP A 290 -18.96 5.43 -37.69
N THR A 291 -17.69 5.57 -37.25
CA THR A 291 -16.73 4.46 -37.17
C THR A 291 -16.45 4.03 -35.73
N PRO A 292 -16.02 2.77 -35.49
CA PRO A 292 -15.60 2.31 -34.16
C PRO A 292 -14.48 3.16 -33.53
N ALA A 293 -13.64 3.81 -34.35
CA ALA A 293 -12.56 4.66 -33.87
C ALA A 293 -13.09 5.87 -33.07
N ALA A 294 -14.24 6.46 -33.46
CA ALA A 294 -14.83 7.60 -32.77
C ALA A 294 -15.17 7.29 -31.31
N ARG A 295 -15.63 6.06 -31.03
CA ARG A 295 -15.90 5.55 -29.68
C ARG A 295 -14.69 5.71 -28.76
N PHE A 296 -13.49 5.55 -29.27
CA PHE A 296 -12.26 5.61 -28.49
C PHE A 296 -11.50 6.94 -28.63
N ALA A 297 -11.67 7.65 -29.74
CA ALA A 297 -11.01 8.94 -29.99
C ALA A 297 -11.48 10.05 -29.03
N VAL A 298 -12.72 9.96 -28.54
CA VAL A 298 -13.25 10.87 -27.51
C VAL A 298 -12.65 10.64 -26.11
N ARG A 299 -11.76 9.66 -25.97
CA ARG A 299 -11.08 9.28 -24.72
C ARG A 299 -9.58 9.43 -24.90
N ASP A 300 -8.97 10.45 -24.29
CA ASP A 300 -7.51 10.64 -24.31
C ASP A 300 -6.76 9.54 -23.52
N GLY A 301 -7.50 8.79 -22.73
CA GLY A 301 -7.17 7.53 -22.09
C GLY A 301 -8.47 6.96 -21.55
N PHE A 302 -8.53 5.65 -21.30
CA PHE A 302 -9.74 5.02 -20.79
C PHE A 302 -9.40 3.84 -19.90
N HIS A 303 -10.39 3.43 -19.12
CA HIS A 303 -10.40 2.14 -18.44
C HIS A 303 -11.69 1.42 -18.74
N VAL A 304 -11.62 0.09 -18.74
CA VAL A 304 -12.77 -0.80 -18.78
C VAL A 304 -12.69 -1.70 -17.55
N VAL A 305 -13.72 -1.69 -16.74
CA VAL A 305 -13.69 -2.26 -15.37
C VAL A 305 -14.98 -3.00 -15.08
N ARG A 306 -14.86 -4.19 -14.51
CA ARG A 306 -15.95 -4.96 -13.94
C ARG A 306 -15.95 -4.82 -12.42
N ARG A 307 -17.14 -4.70 -11.82
CA ARG A 307 -17.34 -4.66 -10.38
C ARG A 307 -18.03 -5.94 -9.92
N LEU A 308 -17.52 -6.54 -8.86
CA LEU A 308 -18.02 -7.80 -8.30
C LEU A 308 -18.12 -7.65 -6.79
N ALA A 309 -19.10 -8.31 -6.17
CA ALA A 309 -19.12 -8.45 -4.72
C ALA A 309 -17.85 -9.17 -4.22
N HIS A 310 -17.51 -8.99 -2.95
CA HIS A 310 -16.42 -9.73 -2.33
C HIS A 310 -16.59 -11.24 -2.52
N PRO A 311 -15.59 -11.93 -3.11
CA PRO A 311 -15.60 -13.38 -3.13
C PRO A 311 -15.22 -13.91 -1.75
N ALA A 312 -15.76 -15.06 -1.35
CA ALA A 312 -15.29 -15.78 -0.16
C ALA A 312 -13.77 -16.04 -0.19
N ALA A 313 -13.20 -16.14 -1.40
CA ALA A 313 -11.77 -16.33 -1.59
C ALA A 313 -10.90 -15.18 -1.03
N ILE A 314 -11.43 -13.95 -0.85
CA ILE A 314 -10.66 -12.74 -0.50
C ILE A 314 -9.81 -12.90 0.77
N THR A 315 -10.26 -13.72 1.71
CA THR A 315 -9.56 -14.02 2.98
C THR A 315 -8.70 -15.29 2.90
N THR A 316 -8.42 -15.79 1.68
CA THR A 316 -7.70 -17.05 1.45
C THR A 316 -6.60 -16.87 0.37
N PRO A 317 -5.63 -17.80 0.27
CA PRO A 317 -4.64 -17.79 -0.80
C PRO A 317 -5.23 -17.86 -2.21
N ALA A 318 -6.46 -18.39 -2.36
CA ALA A 318 -7.10 -18.56 -3.66
C ALA A 318 -7.46 -17.23 -4.36
N PHE A 319 -7.50 -16.10 -3.63
CA PHE A 319 -7.92 -14.81 -4.21
C PHE A 319 -7.00 -14.33 -5.33
N ALA A 320 -5.69 -14.56 -5.27
CA ALA A 320 -4.78 -14.22 -6.36
C ALA A 320 -5.13 -14.97 -7.65
N GLY A 321 -5.45 -16.27 -7.55
CA GLY A 321 -5.97 -17.07 -8.66
C GLY A 321 -7.30 -16.51 -9.18
N TRP A 322 -8.24 -16.26 -8.28
CA TRP A 322 -9.57 -15.72 -8.60
C TRP A 322 -9.49 -14.38 -9.36
N CYS A 323 -8.59 -13.47 -8.95
CA CYS A 323 -8.34 -12.20 -9.63
C CYS A 323 -7.69 -12.41 -10.99
N ALA A 324 -6.68 -13.28 -11.08
CA ALA A 324 -5.99 -13.56 -12.33
C ALA A 324 -6.94 -14.14 -13.40
N ASP A 325 -7.85 -15.04 -13.00
CA ASP A 325 -8.86 -15.62 -13.91
C ASP A 325 -9.82 -14.54 -14.43
N ARG A 326 -10.17 -13.55 -13.59
CA ARG A 326 -11.08 -12.46 -13.94
C ARG A 326 -10.43 -11.28 -14.65
N LEU A 327 -9.10 -11.16 -14.58
CA LEU A 327 -8.31 -10.19 -15.33
C LEU A 327 -7.87 -10.74 -16.69
N ALA A 328 -7.80 -12.06 -16.88
CA ALA A 328 -7.40 -12.67 -18.15
C ALA A 328 -8.25 -12.21 -19.37
N PRO A 329 -9.59 -12.07 -19.28
CA PRO A 329 -10.40 -11.56 -20.39
C PRO A 329 -10.04 -10.14 -20.85
N PHE A 330 -9.40 -9.32 -20.00
CA PHE A 330 -8.95 -7.98 -20.35
C PHE A 330 -7.63 -7.97 -21.13
N ALA A 331 -6.96 -9.12 -21.28
CA ALA A 331 -5.66 -9.22 -21.95
C ALA A 331 -5.63 -8.66 -23.37
N PRO A 332 -6.64 -8.88 -24.24
CA PRO A 332 -6.62 -8.31 -25.58
C PRO A 332 -6.71 -6.78 -25.58
N VAL A 333 -7.55 -6.20 -24.72
CA VAL A 333 -7.63 -4.74 -24.56
C VAL A 333 -6.31 -4.17 -24.03
N HIS A 334 -5.72 -4.81 -23.01
CA HIS A 334 -4.44 -4.41 -22.45
C HIS A 334 -3.30 -4.46 -23.49
N ARG A 335 -3.21 -5.55 -24.27
CA ARG A 335 -2.18 -5.69 -25.32
C ARG A 335 -2.34 -4.67 -26.44
N TRP A 336 -3.58 -4.39 -26.85
CA TRP A 336 -3.85 -3.33 -27.82
C TRP A 336 -3.34 -1.97 -27.30
N LEU A 337 -3.64 -1.64 -26.04
CA LEU A 337 -3.17 -0.39 -25.42
C LEU A 337 -1.65 -0.33 -25.27
N ALA A 338 -1.01 -1.47 -25.01
CA ALA A 338 0.44 -1.58 -24.88
C ALA A 338 1.17 -1.39 -26.21
N GLY A 339 0.56 -1.80 -27.34
CA GLY A 339 1.09 -1.55 -28.69
C GLY A 339 0.85 -0.12 -29.20
N ALA A 340 -0.14 0.58 -28.65
CA ALA A 340 -0.51 1.96 -29.01
C ALA A 340 0.29 3.03 -28.22
N ARG A 341 1.62 2.89 -28.13
CA ARG A 341 2.50 3.78 -27.36
C ARG A 341 3.33 4.71 -28.24
#